data_AF-W4V0B7-F1
#
_entry.id   AF-W4V0B7-F1
#
_cell.length_a   1.000
_cell.length_b   1.000
_cell.length_c   1.000
_cell.angle_alpha   90.00
_cell.angle_beta   90.00
_cell.angle_gamma   90.00
#
_symmetry.space_group_name_H-M   'P 1'
#
loop_
_entity.id
_entity.type
_entity.pdbx_description
1 polymer ?
#
loop_
_entity_poly.entity_id
_entity_poly.type
_entity_poly.pdbx_seq_one_letter_code
_entity_poly.pdbx_strand_id
1 'polypeptide(L)' 'MDMGITRGCEIYIRKVAPLGDPIQINVRGYELSLRKSAAEMIEVEKL' A
#
# COMPACT_ATOMS: atom_id res chain seq x y z
N MET A 1 17.03 -2.61 -1.11
CA MET A 1 16.00 -2.88 -2.13
C MET A 1 14.83 -1.97 -1.84
N ASP A 2 14.67 -0.92 -2.65
CA ASP A 2 13.60 0.08 -2.48
C ASP A 2 12.24 -0.57 -2.76
N MET A 3 11.31 -0.46 -1.80
CA MET A 3 10.00 -1.15 -1.81
C MET A 3 9.00 -0.60 -2.85
N GLY A 4 9.46 0.22 -3.81
CA GLY A 4 8.70 0.67 -4.98
C GLY A 4 7.57 1.69 -4.71
N ILE A 5 7.29 2.03 -3.46
CA ILE A 5 6.40 3.13 -3.06
C ILE A 5 7.25 4.39 -2.88
N THR A 6 7.10 5.36 -3.77
CA THR A 6 7.71 6.70 -3.65
C THR A 6 6.61 7.75 -3.46
N ARG A 7 6.99 8.94 -2.94
CA ARG A 7 6.05 10.06 -2.78
C ARG A 7 5.36 10.40 -4.10
N GLY A 8 4.06 10.70 -4.04
CA GLY A 8 3.24 11.04 -5.20
C GLY A 8 2.81 9.84 -6.07
N CYS A 9 3.10 8.61 -5.66
CA CYS A 9 2.55 7.44 -6.35
C CYS A 9 1.06 7.28 -6.06
N GLU A 10 0.27 7.11 -7.12
CA GLU A 10 -1.09 6.63 -7.01
C GLU A 10 -1.09 5.14 -6.66
N ILE A 11 -1.95 4.77 -5.71
CA ILE A 11 -2.12 3.40 -5.26
C ILE A 11 -3.61 3.05 -5.25
N TYR A 12 -3.91 1.78 -5.47
CA TYR A 12 -5.27 1.25 -5.35
C TYR A 12 -5.30 0.12 -4.32
N ILE A 13 -6.16 0.22 -3.31
CA ILE A 13 -6.33 -0.84 -2.32
C ILE A 13 -7.14 -1.99 -2.95
N ARG A 14 -6.52 -3.16 -3.08
CA ARG A 14 -7.16 -4.35 -3.65
C ARG A 14 -7.88 -5.16 -2.58
N LYS A 15 -7.17 -5.47 -1.50
CA LYS A 15 -7.69 -6.34 -0.44
C LYS A 15 -7.03 -5.99 0.88
N VAL A 16 -7.81 -6.09 1.94
CA VAL A 16 -7.32 -5.97 3.32
C VAL A 16 -7.60 -7.30 3.99
N ALA A 17 -6.61 -7.90 4.65
CA ALA A 17 -6.85 -9.09 5.45
C ALA A 17 -7.86 -8.81 6.58
N PRO A 18 -8.58 -9.81 7.12
CA PRO A 18 -9.62 -9.59 8.12
C PRO A 18 -9.14 -8.86 9.39
N LEU A 19 -7.87 -9.04 9.77
CA LEU A 19 -7.24 -8.39 10.92
C LEU A 19 -6.56 -7.06 10.58
N GLY A 20 -6.68 -6.60 9.34
CA GLY A 20 -6.03 -5.39 8.84
C GLY A 20 -4.58 -5.57 8.38
N ASP A 21 -4.01 -6.79 8.47
CA ASP A 21 -2.64 -7.12 8.06
C ASP A 21 -2.57 -8.49 7.37
N PRO A 22 -1.96 -8.62 6.17
CA PRO A 22 -1.42 -7.56 5.31
C PRO A 22 -2.48 -6.81 4.50
N ILE A 23 -2.09 -5.64 4.00
CA ILE A 23 -2.85 -4.81 3.06
C ILE A 23 -2.27 -5.01 1.67
N GLN A 24 -3.08 -5.51 0.74
CA GLN A 24 -2.72 -5.63 -0.67
C GLN A 24 -3.11 -4.37 -1.43
N ILE A 25 -2.12 -3.79 -2.11
CA ILE A 25 -2.27 -2.62 -2.96
C ILE A 25 -1.77 -2.92 -4.38
N ASN A 26 -2.31 -2.22 -5.36
CA ASN A 26 -1.71 -2.11 -6.69
C ASN A 26 -0.99 -0.76 -6.78
N VAL A 27 0.26 -0.79 -7.24
CA VAL A 27 1.09 0.39 -7.47
C VAL A 27 1.84 0.18 -8.79
N ARG A 28 1.78 1.17 -9.69
CA ARG A 28 2.47 1.12 -11.00
C ARG A 28 2.23 -0.19 -11.80
N GLY A 29 1.04 -0.77 -11.69
CA GLY A 29 0.67 -1.98 -12.45
C GLY A 29 1.10 -3.31 -11.84
N TYR A 30 1.71 -3.34 -10.65
CA TYR A 30 2.01 -4.59 -9.93
C TYR A 30 1.35 -4.60 -8.54
N GLU A 31 1.16 -5.80 -8.01
CA GLU A 31 0.61 -6.01 -6.68
C GLU A 31 1.71 -6.03 -5.61
N LEU A 32 1.48 -5.29 -4.53
CA LEU A 32 2.37 -5.21 -3.39
C LEU A 32 1.57 -5.52 -2.12
N SER A 33 2.12 -6.40 -1.27
CA SER A 33 1.57 -6.67 0.05
C SER A 33 2.34 -5.87 1.09
N LEU A 34 1.67 -4.92 1.72
CA LEU A 34 2.22 -4.04 2.73
C LEU A 34 1.79 -4.52 4.12
N ARG A 35 2.75 -4.58 5.05
CA ARG A 35 2.40 -4.83 6.46
C ARG A 35 1.69 -3.61 7.04
N LYS A 36 0.74 -3.84 7.95
CA LYS A 36 0.00 -2.76 8.62
C LYS A 36 0.93 -1.74 9.29
N SER A 37 1.98 -2.17 9.98
CA SER A 37 2.96 -1.27 10.61
C SER A 37 3.71 -0.37 9.64
N ALA A 38 3.91 -0.81 8.40
CA ALA A 38 4.51 0.02 7.35
C ALA A 38 3.46 0.98 6.75
N ALA A 39 2.22 0.52 6.57
CA ALA A 39 1.11 1.35 6.09
C ALA A 39 0.77 2.50 7.04
N GLU A 40 0.89 2.29 8.35
CA GLU A 40 0.67 3.31 9.39
C GLU A 40 1.65 4.49 9.29
N MET A 41 2.80 4.32 8.63
CA MET A 41 3.78 5.39 8.40
C MET A 41 3.57 6.15 7.08
N ILE A 42 2.54 5.82 6.31
CA ILE A 42 2.26 6.41 5.00
C ILE A 42 0.99 7.27 5.08
N GLU A 43 1.13 8.56 4.78
CA GLU A 43 -0.02 9.44 4.59
C GLU A 43 -0.54 9.32 3.15
N VAL A 44 -1.87 9.29 3.01
CA VAL A 44 -2.57 9.20 1.72
C VAL A 44 -3.67 10.25 1.65
N GLU A 45 -3.89 10.78 0.46
CA GLU A 45 -4.99 11.69 0.16
C GLU A 45 -5.97 10.98 -0.78
N LYS A 46 -7.27 11.19 -0.56
CA LYS A 46 -8.30 10.68 -1.48
C LYS A 46 -8.41 11.65 -2.65
N LEU A 47 -8.33 11.10 -3.87
CA LEU A 47 -8.73 11.80 -5.09
C LEU A 47 -10.25 11.99 -5.15
#